data_AF-A0A7G1G726-F1
#
_entry.id   AF-A0A7G1G726-F1
#
_cell.length_a   1.000
_cell.length_b   1.000
_cell.length_c   1.000
_cell.angle_alpha   90.00
_cell.angle_beta   90.00
_cell.angle_gamma   90.00
#
_symmetry.space_group_name_H-M   'P 1'
#
loop_
_entity.id
_entity.type
_entity.pdbx_description
1 polymer ?
#
loop_
_entity_poly.entity_id
_entity_poly.type
_entity_poly.pdbx_seq_one_letter_code
_entity_poly.pdbx_strand_id
1 'polypeptide(L)'
;MIPKKLKVFNLMEALVSEVVEEMFLMPNLDMCTCNRCKLDTLIMVLNKFPPKYSVTLKGKVFTELETLKTQYRADILRETLNAMEIVKNNPSHSYKKPAEKLTEDIDDFLDEIEQLINTNLNKR
;
A
#
# COMPACT_ATOMS: atom_id res chain seq x y z
N MET A 1 15.20 -6.61 -39.56
CA MET A 1 14.95 -7.06 -38.18
C MET A 1 14.97 -5.83 -37.28
N ILE A 2 13.83 -5.38 -36.76
CA ILE A 2 13.80 -4.26 -35.80
C ILE A 2 14.38 -4.80 -34.48
N PRO A 3 15.46 -4.21 -33.92
CA PRO A 3 16.03 -4.70 -32.68
C PRO A 3 14.99 -4.54 -31.57
N LYS A 4 14.54 -5.66 -31.01
CA LYS A 4 13.59 -5.67 -29.90
C LYS A 4 14.28 -5.05 -28.69
N LYS A 5 13.84 -3.87 -28.25
CA LYS A 5 14.39 -3.17 -27.08
C LYS A 5 14.41 -4.11 -25.88
N LEU A 6 15.61 -4.43 -25.38
CA LEU A 6 15.80 -5.25 -24.18
C LEU A 6 15.53 -4.38 -22.94
N LYS A 7 14.81 -4.93 -21.97
CA LYS A 7 14.51 -4.31 -20.68
C LYS A 7 14.69 -5.36 -19.59
N VAL A 8 15.27 -4.96 -18.46
CA VAL A 8 15.41 -5.82 -17.27
C VAL A 8 14.11 -5.77 -16.47
N PHE A 9 13.65 -6.92 -16.01
CA PHE A 9 12.45 -7.11 -15.19
C PHE A 9 12.80 -7.93 -13.95
N ASN A 10 12.33 -7.51 -12.78
CA ASN A 10 12.34 -8.35 -11.58
C ASN A 10 11.03 -9.15 -11.52
N LEU A 11 11.10 -10.47 -11.68
CA LEU A 11 9.93 -11.34 -11.62
C LEU A 11 9.29 -11.32 -10.22
N MET A 12 10.06 -11.08 -9.16
CA MET A 12 9.50 -10.96 -7.81
C MET A 12 8.64 -9.72 -7.65
N GLU A 13 8.90 -8.63 -8.39
CA GLU A 13 8.01 -7.46 -8.37
C GLU A 13 6.61 -7.81 -8.86
N ALA A 14 6.50 -8.62 -9.91
CA ALA A 14 5.19 -9.04 -10.42
C ALA A 14 4.46 -9.94 -9.40
N LEU A 15 5.14 -10.94 -8.85
CA LEU A 15 4.56 -11.88 -7.89
C LEU A 15 4.13 -11.22 -6.59
N VAL A 16 4.98 -10.36 -6.03
CA VAL A 16 4.67 -9.66 -4.77
C VAL A 16 3.58 -8.62 -4.98
N SER A 17 3.63 -7.86 -6.09
CA SER A 17 2.61 -6.86 -6.37
C SER A 17 1.23 -7.49 -6.51
N GLU A 18 1.13 -8.67 -7.15
CA GLU A 18 -0.12 -9.41 -7.26
C GLU A 18 -0.70 -9.76 -5.89
N VAL A 19 0.09 -10.37 -4.99
CA VAL A 19 -0.39 -10.77 -3.66
C VAL A 19 -0.74 -9.57 -2.79
N VAL A 20 0.06 -8.50 -2.83
CA VAL A 20 -0.23 -7.26 -2.10
C VAL A 20 -1.53 -6.64 -2.62
N GLU A 21 -1.75 -6.62 -3.94
CA GLU A 21 -3.00 -6.13 -4.53
C GLU A 21 -4.22 -6.94 -4.10
N GLU A 22 -4.11 -8.26 -4.13
CA GLU A 22 -5.17 -9.15 -3.65
C GLU A 22 -5.53 -8.84 -2.18
N MET A 23 -4.55 -8.60 -1.31
CA MET A 23 -4.79 -8.27 0.10
C MET A 23 -5.46 -6.91 0.27
N PHE A 24 -5.05 -5.89 -0.51
CA PHE A 24 -5.65 -4.55 -0.44
C PHE A 24 -7.07 -4.49 -1.01
N LEU A 25 -7.48 -5.48 -1.80
CA LEU A 25 -8.84 -5.62 -2.34
C LEU A 25 -9.79 -6.39 -1.40
N MET A 26 -9.29 -6.92 -0.27
CA MET A 26 -10.14 -7.65 0.67
C MET A 26 -11.22 -6.74 1.28
N PRO A 27 -12.47 -7.22 1.37
CA PRO A 27 -13.52 -6.50 2.09
C PRO A 27 -13.16 -6.39 3.57
N ASN A 28 -13.55 -5.27 4.20
CA ASN A 28 -13.32 -5.00 5.62
C ASN A 28 -11.83 -4.99 6.03
N LEU A 29 -10.94 -4.60 5.12
CA LEU A 29 -9.54 -4.47 5.43
C LEU A 29 -9.33 -3.40 6.53
N ASP A 30 -8.80 -3.83 7.66
CA ASP A 30 -8.56 -2.98 8.83
C ASP A 30 -7.19 -2.30 8.76
N MET A 31 -6.96 -1.48 7.71
CA MET A 31 -5.82 -0.56 7.60
C MET A 31 -6.11 0.57 6.59
N CYS A 32 -5.24 1.59 6.53
CA CYS A 32 -5.31 2.61 5.49
C CYS A 32 -5.00 2.02 4.09
N THR A 33 -5.83 2.34 3.10
CA THR A 33 -5.74 1.84 1.72
C THR A 33 -5.13 2.84 0.74
N CYS A 34 -4.54 3.94 1.23
CA CYS A 34 -3.93 4.91 0.34
C CYS A 34 -2.72 4.31 -0.42
N ASN A 35 -2.37 4.91 -1.55
CA ASN A 35 -1.23 4.47 -2.36
C ASN A 35 0.08 4.41 -1.57
N ARG A 36 0.26 5.27 -0.56
CA ARG A 36 1.47 5.28 0.26
C ARG A 36 1.58 4.04 1.14
N CYS A 37 0.52 3.67 1.87
CA CYS A 37 0.51 2.43 2.66
C CYS A 37 0.67 1.19 1.77
N LYS A 38 0.03 1.16 0.60
CA LYS A 38 0.19 0.04 -0.34
C LYS A 38 1.64 -0.09 -0.81
N LEU A 39 2.30 1.01 -1.17
CA LEU A 39 3.70 1.02 -1.60
C LEU A 39 4.66 0.69 -0.46
N ASP A 40 4.40 1.17 0.75
CA ASP A 40 5.20 0.84 1.93
C ASP A 40 5.14 -0.67 2.22
N THR A 41 3.93 -1.26 2.19
CA THR A 41 3.75 -2.72 2.29
C THR A 41 4.52 -3.43 1.18
N LEU A 42 4.37 -3.01 -0.08
CA LEU A 42 5.06 -3.62 -1.23
C LEU A 42 6.58 -3.62 -1.05
N ILE A 43 7.17 -2.48 -0.66
CA ILE A 43 8.62 -2.34 -0.46
C ILE A 43 9.09 -3.25 0.68
N MET A 44 8.37 -3.28 1.80
CA MET A 44 8.70 -4.11 2.95
C MET A 44 8.72 -5.60 2.58
N VAL A 45 7.73 -6.05 1.80
CA VAL A 45 7.65 -7.43 1.33
C VAL A 45 8.77 -7.73 0.34
N LEU A 46 9.00 -6.87 -0.66
CA LEU A 46 10.06 -7.06 -1.66
C LEU A 46 11.46 -7.18 -1.02
N ASN A 47 11.74 -6.42 0.03
CA ASN A 47 13.01 -6.48 0.75
C ASN A 47 13.25 -7.83 1.47
N LYS A 48 12.23 -8.70 1.58
CA LYS A 48 12.37 -10.05 2.15
C LYS A 48 12.73 -11.12 1.13
N PHE A 49 12.57 -10.86 -0.16
CA PHE A 49 12.77 -11.87 -1.20
C PHE A 49 13.96 -11.52 -2.10
N PRO A 50 14.79 -12.50 -2.48
CA PRO A 50 15.88 -12.27 -3.42
C PRO A 50 15.30 -11.89 -4.79
N PRO A 51 15.83 -10.84 -5.45
CA PRO A 51 15.32 -10.44 -6.76
C PRO A 51 15.61 -11.51 -7.81
N LYS A 52 14.71 -11.67 -8.78
CA LYS A 52 14.86 -12.60 -9.90
C LYS A 52 14.75 -11.85 -11.21
N TYR A 53 15.89 -11.55 -11.83
CA TYR A 53 15.94 -10.70 -13.02
C TYR A 53 15.85 -11.48 -14.33
N SER A 54 15.11 -10.93 -15.30
CA SER A 54 15.02 -11.42 -16.68
C SER A 54 15.06 -10.27 -17.67
N VAL A 55 15.63 -10.49 -18.86
CA VAL A 55 15.66 -9.52 -19.97
C VAL A 55 14.55 -9.74 -21.00
N THR A 56 13.71 -10.76 -20.82
CA THR A 56 12.60 -11.09 -21.73
C THR A 56 11.33 -11.44 -20.98
N LEU A 57 10.19 -10.96 -21.48
CA LEU A 57 8.86 -11.48 -21.13
C LEU A 57 8.35 -12.28 -22.34
N LYS A 58 8.80 -13.54 -22.45
CA LYS A 58 8.40 -14.49 -23.49
C LYS A 58 7.94 -15.79 -22.82
N GLY A 59 7.37 -16.72 -23.59
CA GLY A 59 6.75 -17.96 -23.08
C GLY A 59 7.53 -18.69 -21.98
N LYS A 60 8.85 -18.89 -22.14
CA LYS A 60 9.69 -19.54 -21.11
C LYS A 60 9.64 -18.82 -19.75
N VAL A 61 9.67 -17.49 -19.76
CA VAL A 61 9.65 -16.67 -18.54
C VAL A 61 8.27 -16.64 -17.91
N PHE A 62 7.19 -16.75 -18.69
CA PHE A 62 5.84 -16.94 -18.15
C PHE A 62 5.71 -18.27 -17.42
N THR A 63 6.19 -19.38 -18.01
CA THR A 63 6.18 -20.69 -17.34
C THR A 63 7.02 -20.69 -16.06
N GLU A 64 8.17 -20.02 -16.08
CA GLU A 64 9.00 -19.81 -14.89
C GLU A 64 8.27 -18.99 -13.83
N LEU A 65 7.58 -17.90 -14.22
CA LEU A 65 6.83 -17.05 -13.31
C LEU A 65 5.69 -17.81 -12.62
N GLU A 66 4.93 -18.65 -13.33
CA GLU A 66 3.88 -19.49 -12.71
C GLU A 66 4.45 -20.53 -11.74
N THR A 67 5.62 -21.08 -12.06
CA THR A 67 6.33 -22.01 -11.17
C THR A 67 6.77 -21.30 -9.90
N LEU A 68 7.38 -20.12 -10.05
CA LEU A 68 7.79 -19.27 -8.93
C LEU A 68 6.60 -18.84 -8.09
N LYS A 69 5.49 -18.44 -8.72
CA LYS A 69 4.25 -18.09 -8.03
C LYS A 69 3.82 -19.19 -7.09
N THR A 70 3.74 -20.43 -7.58
CA THR A 70 3.35 -21.60 -6.77
C THR A 70 4.30 -21.83 -5.59
N GLN A 71 5.61 -21.67 -5.81
CA GLN A 71 6.62 -21.87 -4.78
C GLN A 71 6.58 -20.80 -3.67
N TYR A 72 6.37 -19.54 -4.04
CA TYR A 72 6.52 -18.42 -3.11
C TYR A 72 5.20 -17.87 -2.56
N ARG A 73 4.03 -18.23 -3.10
CA ARG A 73 2.76 -17.58 -2.73
C ARG A 73 2.47 -17.59 -1.23
N ALA A 74 2.66 -18.73 -0.56
CA ALA A 74 2.41 -18.84 0.88
C ALA A 74 3.35 -17.94 1.71
N ASP A 75 4.63 -17.90 1.35
CA ASP A 75 5.61 -17.04 2.03
C ASP A 75 5.37 -15.55 1.73
N ILE A 76 5.07 -15.19 0.49
CA ILE A 76 4.74 -13.81 0.11
C ILE A 76 3.49 -13.35 0.88
N LEU A 77 2.46 -14.19 0.97
CA LEU A 77 1.26 -13.89 1.74
C LEU A 77 1.59 -13.65 3.22
N ARG A 78 2.37 -14.53 3.85
CA ARG A 78 2.80 -14.37 5.25
C ARG A 78 3.54 -13.03 5.45
N GLU A 79 4.53 -12.73 4.62
CA GLU A 79 5.28 -11.49 4.73
C GLU A 79 4.42 -10.26 4.43
N THR A 80 3.42 -10.39 3.56
CA THR A 80 2.46 -9.33 3.26
C THR A 80 1.62 -8.99 4.49
N LEU A 81 1.08 -10.01 5.18
CA LEU A 81 0.32 -9.80 6.43
C LEU A 81 1.20 -9.13 7.51
N ASN A 82 2.44 -9.59 7.68
CA ASN A 82 3.38 -8.98 8.62
C ASN A 82 3.67 -7.51 8.27
N ALA A 83 3.91 -7.21 6.99
CA ALA A 83 4.17 -5.86 6.52
C ALA A 83 2.94 -4.94 6.71
N MET A 84 1.75 -5.45 6.43
CA MET A 84 0.49 -4.72 6.63
C MET A 84 0.28 -4.35 8.10
N GLU A 85 0.59 -5.25 9.04
CA GLU A 85 0.52 -4.97 10.48
C GLU A 85 1.48 -3.84 10.88
N ILE A 86 2.73 -3.89 10.38
CA ILE A 86 3.73 -2.85 10.68
C ILE A 86 3.30 -1.49 10.11
N VAL A 87 2.84 -1.45 8.86
CA VAL A 87 2.39 -0.22 8.19
C VAL A 87 1.12 0.33 8.83
N LYS A 88 0.19 -0.54 9.24
CA LYS A 88 -1.02 -0.15 9.98
C LYS A 88 -0.67 0.58 11.27
N ASN A 89 0.28 0.05 12.03
CA ASN A 89 0.67 0.59 13.32
C ASN A 89 1.57 1.83 13.20
N ASN A 90 2.32 1.98 12.10
CA ASN A 90 3.25 3.08 11.86
C ASN A 90 3.15 3.61 10.41
N PRO A 91 2.02 4.23 10.02
CA PRO A 91 1.87 4.72 8.65
C PRO A 91 2.86 5.87 8.38
N SER A 92 3.55 5.82 7.23
CA SER A 92 4.54 6.85 6.85
C SER A 92 3.92 8.18 6.37
N HIS A 93 2.59 8.27 6.36
CA HIS A 93 1.84 9.44 5.92
C HIS A 93 1.24 10.18 7.12
N SER A 94 1.22 11.50 7.05
CA SER A 94 0.53 12.36 8.02
C SER A 94 -0.99 12.38 7.83
N TYR A 95 -1.48 11.76 6.76
CA TYR A 95 -2.87 11.86 6.32
C TYR A 95 -3.79 10.92 7.12
N LYS A 96 -4.68 11.48 7.94
CA LYS A 96 -5.80 10.76 8.58
C LYS A 96 -6.84 10.36 7.52
N LYS A 97 -7.61 9.29 7.71
CA LYS A 97 -8.57 8.82 6.70
C LYS A 97 -9.50 9.97 6.27
N PRO A 98 -10.03 10.00 5.03
CA PRO A 98 -10.88 11.11 4.58
C PRO A 98 -12.07 11.39 5.50
N ALA A 99 -12.68 10.34 6.06
CA ALA A 99 -13.79 10.45 7.02
C ALA A 99 -13.34 10.95 8.41
N GLU A 100 -12.17 10.52 8.88
CA GLU A 100 -11.57 10.98 10.15
C GLU A 100 -11.08 12.43 10.04
N LYS A 101 -10.54 12.81 8.89
CA LYS A 101 -10.14 14.19 8.60
C LYS A 101 -11.34 15.12 8.56
N LEU A 102 -12.43 14.72 7.88
CA LEU A 102 -13.64 15.55 7.78
C LEU A 102 -14.31 15.77 9.14
N THR A 103 -14.25 14.79 10.05
CA THR A 103 -14.83 14.91 11.39
C THR A 103 -14.03 15.89 12.24
N GLU A 104 -12.69 15.78 12.26
CA GLU A 104 -11.84 16.77 12.93
C GLU A 104 -11.97 18.17 12.33
N ASP A 105 -12.02 18.30 11.00
CA ASP A 105 -12.20 19.60 10.34
C ASP A 105 -13.54 20.27 10.74
N ILE A 106 -14.57 19.48 11.08
CA ILE A 106 -15.86 19.99 11.59
C ILE A 106 -15.73 20.38 13.07
N ASP A 107 -15.11 19.54 13.90
CA ASP A 107 -14.94 19.80 15.33
C ASP A 107 -14.10 21.07 15.57
N ASP A 108 -12.99 21.23 14.85
CA ASP A 108 -12.15 22.43 14.91
C ASP A 108 -12.94 23.70 14.54
N PHE A 109 -13.83 23.59 13.54
CA PHE A 109 -14.69 24.71 13.13
C PHE A 109 -15.79 25.02 14.16
N LEU A 110 -16.35 24.00 14.82
CA LEU A 110 -17.33 24.19 15.90
C LEU A 110 -16.69 24.89 17.10
N ASP A 111 -15.47 24.52 17.47
CA ASP A 111 -14.70 25.16 18.54
C ASP A 111 -14.45 26.65 18.24
N GLU A 112 -14.11 27.00 17.00
CA GLU A 112 -13.96 28.39 16.56
C GLU A 112 -15.27 29.18 16.72
N ILE A 113 -16.41 28.59 16.33
CA ILE A 113 -17.73 29.23 16.48
C ILE A 113 -18.06 29.43 17.96
N GLU A 114 -17.85 28.43 18.81
CA GLU A 114 -18.12 28.53 20.25
C GLU A 114 -17.29 29.64 20.90
N GLN A 115 -16.00 29.75 20.54
CA GLN A 115 -15.15 30.83 21.02
C GLN A 115 -15.67 32.21 20.59
N LEU A 116 -16.12 32.36 19.34
CA LEU A 116 -16.69 33.60 18.84
C LEU A 116 -18.00 33.97 19.56
N ILE A 117 -18.88 33.00 19.80
CA ILE A 117 -20.13 33.21 20.54
C ILE A 117 -19.84 33.68 21.96
N ASN A 118 -18.96 32.97 22.68
CA ASN A 118 -18.61 33.29 24.06
C ASN A 118 -17.94 34.67 24.18
N THR A 119 -17.10 35.04 23.21
CA THR A 119 -16.46 36.36 23.16
C THR A 119 -17.48 37.49 22.94
N ASN A 120 -18.53 37.25 22.17
CA ASN A 120 -19.57 38.24 21.88
C ASN A 120 -20.62 38.35 22.99
N LEU A 121 -20.92 37.26 23.71
CA LEU A 121 -21.82 37.29 24.87
C LEU A 121 -21.18 38.01 26.07
N ASN A 122 -19.88 37.89 26.27
CA ASN A 122 -19.14 38.57 27.35
C ASN A 122 -18.81 40.05 27.05
N LYS A 123 -19.17 40.57 25.87
CA LYS A 123 -19.03 41.98 25.48
C LYS A 123 -20.31 42.80 25.66
N ARG A 124 -21.36 42.24 26.28
CA ARG A 124 -22.58 42.95 26.70
C ARG A 124 -22.59 43.24 28.18
#